data_AF-A0AA35R9E1-F1
#
_entry.id   AF-A0AA35R9E1-F1
#
_cell.length_a   1.000
_cell.length_b   1.000
_cell.length_c   1.000
_cell.angle_alpha   90.00
_cell.angle_beta   90.00
_cell.angle_gamma   90.00
#
_symmetry.space_group_name_H-M   'P 1'
#
loop_
_entity.id
_entity.type
_entity.pdbx_description
1 polymer ?
#
loop_
_entity_poly.entity_id
_entity_poly.type
_entity_poly.pdbx_seq_one_letter_code
_entity_poly.pdbx_strand_id
1 'polypeptide(L)'
;MCGESRSTTRRFTWQELSQLNQRHNAHVAVRGKVYDVSAFIEKHPGGARQLLLGAGRDITMIFESYHHFNNSKVLEKYYVGELVTNELPVFPKPGLFYVTLRERVDKYFKEKNIDAKISYRMFLSYLVFFLTSNLFWVGMMLFHETVLLGLLMATGWGFFAAMIGLTSFHDANHFAITHKPWVWNVVGSFHDFFLGNSMIVLIHQHVLGHHQYTNIDGADPDIVTDTVDIRRIKWSQRWMPRYLYQHIYVPFLYCALGTKTRVQDLYVLYSRQNANIRVNRLTNTQLFVVFAGKLTHCIYRFLVPWLFMPWTSLSPYFKSDIID
;
A
#
# COMPACT_ATOMS: atom_id res chain seq x y z
N MET A 1 -52.19 15.12 -22.07
CA MET A 1 -51.38 15.28 -20.86
C MET A 1 -50.26 14.25 -20.92
N CYS A 2 -49.04 14.63 -21.31
CA CYS A 2 -47.88 13.73 -21.29
C CYS A 2 -47.34 13.66 -19.85
N GLY A 3 -47.42 12.49 -19.23
CA GLY A 3 -46.75 12.23 -17.96
C GLY A 3 -45.26 12.08 -18.21
N GLU A 4 -44.46 13.07 -17.81
CA GLU A 4 -43.03 12.91 -17.66
C GLU A 4 -42.76 11.87 -16.57
N SER A 5 -42.37 10.67 -16.98
CA SER A 5 -41.76 9.66 -16.11
C SER A 5 -40.47 10.24 -15.54
N ARG A 6 -40.52 10.85 -14.35
CA ARG A 6 -39.34 11.14 -13.55
C ARG A 6 -38.67 9.80 -13.23
N SER A 7 -37.65 9.43 -14.00
CA SER A 7 -36.74 8.34 -13.67
C SER A 7 -36.17 8.63 -12.28
N THR A 8 -36.68 7.96 -11.25
CA THR A 8 -36.17 8.08 -9.89
C THR A 8 -34.75 7.53 -9.87
N THR A 9 -33.78 8.42 -9.68
CA THR A 9 -32.37 8.06 -9.53
C THR A 9 -32.21 7.01 -8.43
N ARG A 10 -31.59 5.87 -8.77
CA ARG A 10 -31.33 4.79 -7.80
C ARG A 10 -30.46 5.32 -6.66
N ARG A 11 -30.81 4.94 -5.44
CA ARG A 11 -30.06 5.28 -4.22
C ARG A 11 -29.34 4.03 -3.74
N PHE A 12 -28.09 4.18 -3.35
CA PHE A 12 -27.23 3.12 -2.82
C PHE A 12 -26.79 3.48 -1.41
N THR A 13 -26.91 2.54 -0.49
CA THR A 13 -26.18 2.58 0.78
C THR A 13 -24.73 2.11 0.58
N TRP A 14 -23.83 2.46 1.48
CA TRP A 14 -22.46 1.93 1.42
C TRP A 14 -22.43 0.40 1.54
N GLN A 15 -23.37 -0.20 2.28
CA GLN A 15 -23.50 -1.64 2.41
C GLN A 15 -23.89 -2.30 1.08
N GLU A 16 -24.84 -1.72 0.34
CA GLU A 16 -25.19 -2.22 -1.00
C GLU A 16 -24.01 -2.07 -1.96
N LEU A 17 -23.35 -0.91 -1.96
CA LEU A 17 -22.17 -0.68 -2.78
C LEU A 17 -21.06 -1.69 -2.45
N SER A 18 -20.86 -2.05 -1.18
CA SER A 18 -19.82 -2.99 -0.75
C SER A 18 -19.94 -4.39 -1.36
N GLN A 19 -21.15 -4.80 -1.75
CA GLN A 19 -21.41 -6.10 -2.39
C GLN A 19 -21.12 -6.08 -3.91
N LEU A 20 -20.96 -4.89 -4.50
CA LEU A 20 -20.73 -4.68 -5.92
C LEU A 20 -19.23 -4.56 -6.22
N ASN A 21 -18.48 -5.59 -5.83
CA ASN A 21 -17.01 -5.60 -5.85
C ASN A 21 -16.38 -6.72 -6.68
N GLN A 22 -17.17 -7.44 -7.49
CA GLN A 22 -16.68 -8.48 -8.39
C GLN A 22 -16.55 -7.94 -9.81
N ARG A 23 -15.75 -8.62 -10.62
CA ARG A 23 -15.45 -8.19 -11.99
C ARG A 23 -16.68 -7.98 -12.89
N HIS A 24 -17.74 -8.76 -12.70
CA HIS A 24 -18.95 -8.68 -13.49
C HIS A 24 -19.98 -7.66 -12.96
N ASN A 25 -19.77 -7.11 -11.76
CA ASN A 25 -20.66 -6.16 -11.11
C ASN A 25 -19.88 -5.05 -10.37
N ALA A 26 -18.71 -4.67 -10.88
CA ALA A 26 -17.81 -3.75 -10.21
C ALA A 26 -18.39 -2.33 -10.23
N HIS A 27 -18.78 -1.83 -9.07
CA HIS A 27 -19.24 -0.46 -8.92
C HIS A 27 -18.26 0.34 -8.07
N VAL A 28 -18.18 1.64 -8.32
CA VAL A 28 -17.39 2.58 -7.51
C VAL A 28 -18.20 3.84 -7.28
N ALA A 29 -17.96 4.52 -6.16
CA ALA A 29 -18.50 5.85 -5.93
C ALA A 29 -17.43 6.93 -6.06
N VAL A 30 -17.79 8.06 -6.69
CA VAL A 30 -16.97 9.27 -6.76
C VAL A 30 -17.88 10.46 -6.52
N ARG A 31 -17.58 11.27 -5.51
CA ARG A 31 -18.34 12.47 -5.13
C ARG A 31 -19.83 12.20 -4.94
N GLY A 32 -20.15 11.11 -4.23
CA GLY A 32 -21.53 10.72 -3.94
C GLY A 32 -22.28 10.06 -5.11
N LYS A 33 -21.68 9.96 -6.30
CA LYS A 33 -22.29 9.30 -7.46
C LYS A 33 -21.74 7.89 -7.62
N VAL A 34 -22.61 6.94 -7.95
CA VAL A 34 -22.26 5.53 -8.17
C VAL A 34 -22.16 5.23 -9.65
N TYR A 35 -21.12 4.49 -10.03
CA TYR A 35 -20.77 4.14 -11.40
C TYR A 35 -20.58 2.63 -11.54
N ASP A 36 -21.27 2.00 -12.50
CA ASP A 36 -21.02 0.61 -12.91
C ASP A 36 -19.86 0.57 -13.89
N VAL A 37 -18.67 0.22 -13.40
CA VAL A 37 -17.45 0.20 -14.20
C VAL A 37 -17.13 -1.18 -14.75
N SER A 38 -18.03 -2.17 -14.64
CA SER A 38 -17.80 -3.56 -15.05
C SER A 38 -17.32 -3.67 -16.51
N ALA A 39 -17.95 -2.93 -17.42
CA ALA A 39 -17.59 -2.88 -18.84
C ALA A 39 -16.33 -2.06 -19.15
N PHE A 40 -15.84 -1.27 -18.17
CA PHE A 40 -14.66 -0.42 -18.32
C PHE A 40 -13.37 -1.06 -17.80
N ILE A 41 -13.46 -2.09 -16.96
CA ILE A 41 -12.30 -2.72 -16.28
C ILE A 41 -11.14 -3.00 -17.23
N GLU A 42 -11.40 -3.64 -18.37
CA GLU A 42 -10.36 -4.02 -19.33
C GLU A 42 -9.79 -2.85 -20.13
N LYS A 43 -10.53 -1.74 -20.18
CA LYS A 43 -10.16 -0.53 -20.91
C LYS A 43 -9.46 0.49 -20.00
N HIS A 44 -9.41 0.23 -18.69
CA HIS A 44 -8.84 1.15 -17.73
C HIS A 44 -7.32 1.27 -17.93
N PRO A 45 -6.78 2.47 -18.24
CA PRO A 45 -5.34 2.65 -18.49
C PRO A 45 -4.46 2.30 -17.29
N GLY A 46 -4.99 2.46 -16.07
CA GLY A 46 -4.32 2.04 -14.84
C GLY A 46 -4.36 0.52 -14.58
N GLY A 47 -4.98 -0.27 -15.46
CA GLY A 47 -5.09 -1.71 -15.34
C GLY A 47 -6.33 -2.18 -14.57
N ALA A 48 -6.78 -3.39 -14.90
CA ALA A 48 -7.96 -4.02 -14.32
C ALA A 48 -7.80 -4.30 -12.81
N ARG A 49 -6.61 -4.74 -12.38
CA ARG A 49 -6.31 -5.06 -10.98
C ARG A 49 -6.50 -3.83 -10.08
N GLN A 50 -5.99 -2.69 -10.51
CA GLN A 50 -6.04 -1.43 -9.78
C GLN A 50 -7.48 -0.95 -9.57
N LEU A 51 -8.31 -1.03 -10.62
CA LEU A 51 -9.71 -0.64 -10.50
C LEU A 51 -10.49 -1.60 -9.59
N LEU A 52 -10.23 -2.90 -9.68
CA LEU A 52 -10.90 -3.92 -8.84
C LEU A 52 -10.55 -3.82 -7.36
N LEU A 53 -9.40 -3.26 -6.99
CA LEU A 53 -9.04 -2.98 -5.60
C LEU A 53 -9.96 -1.91 -4.98
N GLY A 54 -10.40 -0.93 -5.78
CA GLY A 54 -11.34 0.12 -5.39
C GLY A 54 -12.82 -0.26 -5.54
N ALA A 55 -13.15 -1.39 -6.18
CA ALA A 55 -14.53 -1.79 -6.41
C ALA A 55 -15.29 -2.00 -5.10
N GLY A 56 -16.55 -1.60 -5.09
CA GLY A 56 -17.45 -1.60 -3.95
C GLY A 56 -17.11 -0.55 -2.88
N ARG A 57 -16.51 0.59 -3.25
CA ARG A 57 -16.12 1.67 -2.32
C ARG A 57 -16.38 3.05 -2.91
N ASP A 58 -16.41 4.05 -2.04
CA ASP A 58 -16.13 5.43 -2.44
C ASP A 58 -14.61 5.60 -2.63
N ILE A 59 -14.22 5.87 -3.88
CA ILE A 59 -12.82 6.05 -4.28
C ILE A 59 -12.50 7.51 -4.60
N THR A 60 -13.30 8.48 -4.14
CA THR A 60 -13.16 9.90 -4.47
C THR A 60 -11.73 10.40 -4.32
N MET A 61 -11.11 10.15 -3.16
CA MET A 61 -9.75 10.63 -2.85
C MET A 61 -8.69 10.02 -3.77
N ILE A 62 -8.82 8.73 -4.09
CA ILE A 62 -7.92 8.02 -5.01
C ILE A 62 -8.13 8.52 -6.43
N PHE A 63 -9.39 8.61 -6.87
CA PHE A 63 -9.74 9.05 -8.21
C PHE A 63 -9.16 10.45 -8.46
N GLU A 64 -9.37 11.40 -7.55
CA GLU A 64 -8.87 12.76 -7.68
C GLU A 64 -7.35 12.87 -7.57
N SER A 65 -6.70 12.02 -6.76
CA SER A 65 -5.24 11.97 -6.67
C SER A 65 -4.60 11.50 -7.99
N TYR A 66 -5.15 10.45 -8.60
CA TYR A 66 -4.54 9.84 -9.79
C TYR A 66 -5.01 10.43 -11.13
N HIS A 67 -6.17 11.07 -11.19
CA HIS A 67 -6.74 11.57 -12.44
C HIS A 67 -6.81 13.09 -12.46
N HIS A 68 -6.47 13.70 -13.60
CA HIS A 68 -6.71 15.12 -13.80
C HIS A 68 -8.22 15.39 -13.84
N PHE A 69 -8.64 16.59 -13.42
CA PHE A 69 -10.05 17.00 -13.30
C PHE A 69 -10.88 16.82 -14.59
N ASN A 70 -10.23 16.83 -15.75
CA ASN A 70 -10.88 16.67 -17.06
C ASN A 70 -11.29 15.22 -17.40
N ASN A 71 -10.82 14.22 -16.67
CA ASN A 71 -11.13 12.80 -16.93
C ASN A 71 -12.51 12.36 -16.41
N SER A 72 -13.21 13.25 -15.69
CA SER A 72 -14.55 13.01 -15.12
C SER A 72 -15.63 12.68 -16.17
N LYS A 73 -15.48 13.16 -17.41
CA LYS A 73 -16.43 12.89 -18.51
C LYS A 73 -16.53 11.41 -18.88
N VAL A 74 -15.49 10.60 -18.63
CA VAL A 74 -15.55 9.16 -18.89
C VAL A 74 -16.50 8.48 -17.93
N LEU A 75 -16.56 8.93 -16.67
CA LEU A 75 -17.42 8.35 -15.64
C LEU A 75 -18.90 8.55 -15.93
N GLU A 76 -19.29 9.65 -16.57
CA GLU A 76 -20.70 9.96 -16.87
C GLU A 76 -21.39 8.84 -17.66
N LYS A 77 -20.65 8.11 -18.51
CA LYS A 77 -21.16 6.98 -19.30
C LYS A 77 -21.57 5.77 -18.45
N TYR A 78 -21.05 5.68 -17.24
CA TYR A 78 -21.20 4.54 -16.34
C TYR A 78 -22.08 4.87 -15.13
N TYR A 79 -22.69 6.05 -15.09
CA TYR A 79 -23.50 6.49 -13.95
C TYR A 79 -24.77 5.65 -13.78
N VAL A 80 -25.02 5.21 -12.55
CA VAL A 80 -26.17 4.35 -12.21
C VAL A 80 -26.96 4.79 -10.98
N GLY A 81 -26.52 5.82 -10.25
CA GLY A 81 -27.27 6.37 -9.12
C GLY A 81 -26.43 7.16 -8.12
N GLU A 82 -26.98 7.38 -6.93
CA GLU A 82 -26.38 8.20 -5.86
C GLU A 82 -26.12 7.37 -4.59
N LEU A 83 -24.96 7.58 -3.98
CA LEU A 83 -24.57 7.05 -2.69
C LEU A 83 -25.15 7.94 -1.59
N VAL A 84 -25.92 7.36 -0.66
CA VAL A 84 -26.65 8.11 0.37
C VAL A 84 -26.09 7.94 1.78
N THR A 85 -25.25 6.94 2.00
CA THR A 85 -24.53 6.71 3.25
C THR A 85 -23.06 6.44 2.96
N ASN A 86 -22.18 6.78 3.89
CA ASN A 86 -20.74 6.62 3.72
C ASN A 86 -20.21 5.56 4.69
N GLU A 87 -19.30 4.72 4.21
CA GLU A 87 -18.58 3.72 5.04
C GLU A 87 -17.54 4.41 5.94
N LEU A 88 -16.83 5.39 5.40
CA LEU A 88 -15.74 6.12 6.03
C LEU A 88 -15.93 7.64 5.84
N PRO A 89 -15.19 8.48 6.58
CA PRO A 89 -15.28 9.94 6.45
C PRO A 89 -15.10 10.43 5.01
N VAL A 90 -15.81 11.50 4.64
CA VAL A 90 -15.75 12.11 3.31
C VAL A 90 -15.20 13.52 3.43
N PHE A 91 -14.39 13.92 2.46
CA PHE A 91 -13.70 15.21 2.47
C PHE A 91 -14.30 16.19 1.45
N PRO A 92 -14.24 17.50 1.72
CA PRO A 92 -14.66 18.51 0.75
C PRO A 92 -13.85 18.45 -0.54
N LYS A 93 -14.30 19.18 -1.56
CA LYS A 93 -13.50 19.36 -2.78
C LYS A 93 -12.18 20.06 -2.45
N PRO A 94 -11.08 19.73 -3.15
CA PRO A 94 -9.81 20.42 -2.93
C PRO A 94 -9.97 21.94 -3.11
N GLY A 95 -9.39 22.70 -2.18
CA GLY A 95 -9.38 24.16 -2.26
C GLY A 95 -8.44 24.70 -3.35
N LEU A 96 -8.43 26.02 -3.51
CA LEU A 96 -7.64 26.71 -4.55
C LEU A 96 -6.15 26.35 -4.51
N PHE A 97 -5.56 26.22 -3.31
CA PHE A 97 -4.16 25.85 -3.15
C PHE A 97 -3.80 24.53 -3.87
N TYR A 98 -4.60 23.48 -3.67
CA TYR A 98 -4.33 22.17 -4.28
C TYR A 98 -4.43 22.24 -5.81
N VAL A 99 -5.47 22.91 -6.32
CA VAL A 99 -5.68 23.08 -7.76
C VAL A 99 -4.52 23.86 -8.37
N THR A 100 -4.15 25.02 -7.81
CA THR A 100 -3.04 25.84 -8.29
C THR A 100 -1.70 25.13 -8.20
N LEU A 101 -1.42 24.39 -7.13
CA LEU A 101 -0.19 23.60 -7.00
C LEU A 101 -0.10 22.56 -8.10
N ARG A 102 -1.17 21.78 -8.31
CA ARG A 102 -1.21 20.75 -9.34
C ARG A 102 -1.02 21.32 -10.74
N GLU A 103 -1.70 22.41 -11.07
CA GLU A 103 -1.55 23.09 -12.36
C GLU A 103 -0.11 23.58 -12.59
N ARG A 104 0.55 24.13 -11.57
CA ARG A 104 1.95 24.59 -11.66
C ARG A 104 2.92 23.43 -11.85
N VAL A 105 2.72 22.32 -11.14
CA VAL A 105 3.54 21.10 -11.27
C VAL A 105 3.34 20.47 -12.65
N ASP A 106 2.09 20.35 -13.11
CA ASP A 106 1.76 19.84 -14.45
C ASP A 106 2.40 20.70 -15.54
N LYS A 107 2.34 22.03 -15.38
CA LYS A 107 2.97 22.98 -16.30
C LYS A 107 4.49 22.80 -16.33
N TYR A 108 5.14 22.65 -15.17
CA TYR A 108 6.59 22.42 -15.09
C TYR A 108 7.04 21.20 -15.89
N PHE A 109 6.38 20.05 -15.70
CA PHE A 109 6.75 18.81 -16.40
C PHE A 109 6.52 18.93 -17.92
N LYS A 110 5.42 19.55 -18.35
CA LYS A 110 5.12 19.79 -19.77
C LYS A 110 6.13 20.72 -20.43
N GLU A 111 6.42 21.86 -19.82
CA GLU A 111 7.36 22.86 -20.38
C GLU A 111 8.79 22.34 -20.45
N LYS A 112 9.19 21.49 -19.49
CA LYS A 112 10.52 20.86 -19.49
C LYS A 112 10.59 19.58 -20.33
N ASN A 113 9.46 19.10 -20.87
CA ASN A 113 9.36 17.83 -21.58
C ASN A 113 9.92 16.65 -20.75
N ILE A 114 9.57 16.63 -19.45
CA ILE A 114 10.00 15.60 -18.50
C ILE A 114 8.80 14.71 -18.18
N ASP A 115 9.00 13.39 -18.24
CA ASP A 115 8.00 12.43 -17.77
C ASP A 115 7.94 12.41 -16.24
N ALA A 116 6.77 12.70 -15.67
CA ALA A 116 6.58 12.75 -14.22
C ALA A 116 6.65 11.37 -13.54
N LYS A 117 6.54 10.26 -14.29
CA LYS A 117 6.57 8.88 -13.76
C LYS A 117 7.86 8.13 -14.09
N ILE A 118 8.72 8.66 -14.96
CA ILE A 118 9.89 7.94 -15.48
C ILE A 118 11.14 8.80 -15.32
N SER A 119 12.06 8.32 -14.48
CA SER A 119 13.40 8.91 -14.31
C SER A 119 14.44 7.82 -14.18
N TYR A 120 15.55 7.91 -14.92
CA TYR A 120 16.65 6.94 -14.80
C TYR A 120 17.27 6.95 -13.40
N ARG A 121 17.24 8.10 -12.70
CA ARG A 121 17.78 8.25 -11.34
C ARG A 121 17.01 7.40 -10.33
N MET A 122 15.70 7.24 -10.56
CA MET A 122 14.83 6.40 -9.76
C MET A 122 15.17 4.92 -9.94
N PHE A 123 15.32 4.46 -11.20
CA PHE A 123 15.73 3.06 -11.43
C PHE A 123 17.16 2.78 -10.97
N LEU A 124 18.05 3.76 -11.07
CA LEU A 124 19.41 3.65 -10.55
C LEU A 124 19.41 3.52 -9.03
N SER A 125 18.61 4.30 -8.30
CA SER A 125 18.53 4.15 -6.84
C SER A 125 17.95 2.79 -6.44
N TYR A 126 16.95 2.29 -7.15
CA TYR A 126 16.41 0.94 -6.91
C TYR A 126 17.48 -0.13 -7.08
N LEU A 127 18.26 -0.06 -8.16
CA LEU A 127 19.35 -1.00 -8.44
C LEU A 127 20.44 -0.90 -7.36
N VAL A 128 20.88 0.32 -7.00
CA VAL A 128 21.93 0.52 -6.01
C VAL A 128 21.49 0.00 -4.65
N PHE A 129 20.27 0.30 -4.19
CA PHE A 129 19.78 -0.21 -2.91
C PHE A 129 19.64 -1.74 -2.92
N PHE A 130 19.16 -2.32 -4.02
CA PHE A 130 19.07 -3.77 -4.16
C PHE A 130 20.44 -4.46 -4.11
N LEU A 131 21.41 -4.00 -4.91
CA LEU A 131 22.75 -4.59 -4.94
C LEU A 131 23.47 -4.42 -3.60
N THR A 132 23.32 -3.25 -2.98
CA THR A 132 23.95 -2.96 -1.68
C THR A 132 23.33 -3.80 -0.57
N SER A 133 22.00 -3.95 -0.55
CA SER A 133 21.32 -4.87 0.38
C SER A 133 21.86 -6.30 0.23
N ASN A 134 21.98 -6.82 -1.00
CA ASN A 134 22.51 -8.17 -1.22
C ASN A 134 23.99 -8.30 -0.81
N LEU A 135 24.81 -7.25 -1.00
CA LEU A 135 26.18 -7.24 -0.50
C LEU A 135 26.23 -7.38 1.02
N PHE A 136 25.41 -6.63 1.76
CA PHE A 136 25.30 -6.77 3.22
C PHE A 136 24.75 -8.14 3.64
N TRP A 137 23.81 -8.69 2.87
CA TRP A 137 23.27 -10.03 3.10
C TRP A 137 24.33 -11.13 2.96
N VAL A 138 25.18 -11.06 1.93
CA VAL A 138 26.33 -11.96 1.78
C VAL A 138 27.37 -11.70 2.87
N GLY A 139 27.62 -10.43 3.22
CA GLY A 139 28.50 -10.05 4.32
C GLY A 139 28.10 -10.69 5.65
N MET A 140 26.79 -10.79 5.94
CA MET A 140 26.30 -11.50 7.12
C MET A 140 26.74 -12.97 7.14
N MET A 141 26.81 -13.66 6.00
CA MET A 141 27.32 -15.04 5.93
C MET A 141 28.84 -15.10 6.08
N LEU A 142 29.57 -14.21 5.41
CA LEU A 142 31.04 -14.24 5.39
C LEU A 142 31.65 -13.84 6.73
N PHE A 143 30.99 -12.97 7.48
CA PHE A 143 31.53 -12.37 8.70
C PHE A 143 30.79 -12.76 9.97
N HIS A 144 30.03 -13.86 9.93
CA HIS A 144 29.20 -14.31 11.06
C HIS A 144 30.01 -14.66 12.31
N GLU A 145 31.27 -15.06 12.16
CA GLU A 145 32.15 -15.42 13.29
C GLU A 145 32.56 -14.21 14.14
N THR A 146 32.63 -13.02 13.55
CA THR A 146 32.95 -11.78 14.27
C THR A 146 31.67 -11.06 14.63
N VAL A 147 31.27 -11.10 15.91
CA VAL A 147 30.01 -10.50 16.38
C VAL A 147 29.83 -9.05 15.92
N LEU A 148 30.87 -8.21 16.08
CA LEU A 148 30.79 -6.80 15.67
C LEU A 148 30.54 -6.65 14.17
N LEU A 149 31.27 -7.39 13.34
CA LEU A 149 31.15 -7.30 11.89
C LEU A 149 29.82 -7.88 11.41
N GLY A 150 29.38 -9.01 11.98
CA GLY A 150 28.05 -9.57 11.73
C GLY A 150 26.92 -8.59 12.07
N LEU A 151 27.02 -7.86 13.19
CA LEU A 151 26.05 -6.82 13.56
C LEU A 151 26.08 -5.60 12.62
N LEU A 152 27.26 -5.17 12.19
CA LEU A 152 27.38 -4.11 11.18
C LEU A 152 26.75 -4.52 9.85
N MET A 153 26.99 -5.77 9.41
CA MET A 153 26.38 -6.30 8.20
C MET A 153 24.85 -6.40 8.30
N ALA A 154 24.36 -6.88 9.45
CA ALA A 154 22.93 -6.97 9.77
C ALA A 154 22.25 -5.59 9.76
N THR A 155 22.88 -4.59 10.37
CA THR A 155 22.36 -3.22 10.42
C THR A 155 22.35 -2.58 9.03
N GLY A 156 23.43 -2.76 8.26
CA GLY A 156 23.50 -2.30 6.87
C GLY A 156 22.42 -2.94 6.01
N TRP A 157 22.20 -4.25 6.15
CA TRP A 157 21.13 -4.95 5.44
C TRP A 157 19.76 -4.36 5.79
N GLY A 158 19.43 -4.20 7.08
CA GLY A 158 18.16 -3.65 7.53
C GLY A 158 17.90 -2.24 6.99
N PHE A 159 18.91 -1.37 7.02
CA PHE A 159 18.80 -0.03 6.43
C PHE A 159 18.50 -0.07 4.93
N PHE A 160 19.24 -0.85 4.14
CA PHE A 160 19.00 -0.93 2.70
C PHE A 160 17.70 -1.67 2.34
N ALA A 161 17.27 -2.65 3.15
CA ALA A 161 15.96 -3.28 3.03
C ALA A 161 14.82 -2.26 3.25
N ALA A 162 14.93 -1.42 4.29
CA ALA A 162 13.98 -0.34 4.52
C ALA A 162 13.96 0.68 3.35
N MET A 163 15.13 1.03 2.78
CA MET A 163 15.18 1.89 1.59
C MET A 163 14.51 1.24 0.37
N ILE A 164 14.68 -0.06 0.17
CA ILE A 164 14.00 -0.82 -0.89
C ILE A 164 12.46 -0.73 -0.69
N GLY A 165 11.99 -0.87 0.55
CA GLY A 165 10.58 -0.69 0.94
C GLY A 165 10.04 0.73 0.74
N LEU A 166 10.81 1.76 1.11
CA LEU A 166 10.41 3.17 0.97
C LEU A 166 10.53 3.72 -0.45
N THR A 167 11.18 3.00 -1.35
CA THR A 167 11.36 3.42 -2.75
C THR A 167 10.63 2.49 -3.70
N SER A 168 11.31 1.50 -4.29
CA SER A 168 10.74 0.64 -5.33
C SER A 168 9.43 -0.04 -4.92
N PHE A 169 9.30 -0.46 -3.65
CA PHE A 169 8.04 -1.03 -3.17
C PHE A 169 6.96 0.03 -3.09
N HIS A 170 7.19 1.09 -2.31
CA HIS A 170 6.28 2.20 -2.14
C HIS A 170 5.78 2.75 -3.48
N ASP A 171 6.69 3.06 -4.39
CA ASP A 171 6.39 3.69 -5.67
C ASP A 171 5.62 2.73 -6.61
N ALA A 172 5.93 1.43 -6.59
CA ALA A 172 5.17 0.42 -7.33
C ALA A 172 3.74 0.29 -6.82
N ASN A 173 3.55 0.32 -5.50
CA ASN A 173 2.23 0.25 -4.85
C ASN A 173 1.41 1.52 -5.08
N HIS A 174 2.07 2.67 -5.27
CA HIS A 174 1.47 3.93 -5.71
C HIS A 174 1.23 4.04 -7.21
N PHE A 175 1.55 3.00 -8.00
CA PHE A 175 1.38 3.03 -9.46
C PHE A 175 2.16 4.17 -10.14
N ALA A 176 3.29 4.54 -9.52
CA ALA A 176 4.08 5.72 -9.85
C ALA A 176 5.32 5.42 -10.69
N ILE A 177 5.55 4.16 -11.09
CA ILE A 177 6.73 3.75 -11.87
C ILE A 177 6.35 3.37 -13.30
N THR A 178 6.68 4.20 -14.31
CA THR A 178 6.23 3.97 -15.71
C THR A 178 4.72 4.06 -15.93
N HIS A 179 4.31 4.02 -17.20
CA HIS A 179 2.91 4.03 -17.64
C HIS A 179 2.32 2.64 -17.89
N LYS A 180 3.05 1.56 -17.57
CA LYS A 180 2.63 0.19 -17.86
C LYS A 180 2.25 -0.55 -16.58
N PRO A 181 0.97 -0.89 -16.34
CA PRO A 181 0.53 -1.54 -15.10
C PRO A 181 1.23 -2.85 -14.76
N TRP A 182 1.67 -3.61 -15.77
CA TRP A 182 2.41 -4.85 -15.53
C TRP A 182 3.76 -4.60 -14.85
N VAL A 183 4.42 -3.46 -15.10
CA VAL A 183 5.70 -3.11 -14.46
C VAL A 183 5.48 -2.87 -12.96
N TRP A 184 4.39 -2.17 -12.59
CA TRP A 184 4.02 -1.95 -11.19
C TRP A 184 3.80 -3.28 -10.47
N ASN A 185 3.10 -4.20 -11.14
CA ASN A 185 2.81 -5.51 -10.58
C ASN A 185 4.09 -6.35 -10.43
N VAL A 186 5.01 -6.33 -11.39
CA VAL A 186 6.27 -7.08 -11.31
C VAL A 186 7.18 -6.51 -10.22
N VAL A 187 7.44 -5.21 -10.25
CA VAL A 187 8.31 -4.55 -9.27
C VAL A 187 7.69 -4.62 -7.87
N GLY A 188 6.38 -4.42 -7.73
CA GLY A 188 5.69 -4.54 -6.44
C GLY A 188 5.71 -5.97 -5.90
N SER A 189 5.37 -6.96 -6.74
CA SER A 189 5.34 -8.37 -6.32
C SER A 189 6.74 -8.93 -6.04
N PHE A 190 7.80 -8.35 -6.60
CA PHE A 190 9.18 -8.73 -6.26
C PHE A 190 9.45 -8.64 -4.75
N HIS A 191 8.85 -7.67 -4.06
CA HIS A 191 9.01 -7.52 -2.60
C HIS A 191 8.33 -8.62 -1.81
N ASP A 192 7.23 -9.20 -2.32
CA ASP A 192 6.63 -10.39 -1.72
C ASP A 192 7.67 -11.54 -1.63
N PHE A 193 8.58 -11.66 -2.59
CA PHE A 193 9.63 -12.68 -2.60
C PHE A 193 10.90 -12.26 -1.83
N PHE A 194 11.32 -11.01 -1.96
CA PHE A 194 12.58 -10.54 -1.38
C PHE A 194 12.43 -10.19 0.11
N LEU A 195 11.50 -9.30 0.45
CA LEU A 195 11.27 -8.83 1.82
C LEU A 195 10.15 -9.58 2.54
N GLY A 196 9.33 -10.38 1.83
CA GLY A 196 8.25 -11.17 2.43
C GLY A 196 6.97 -10.38 2.74
N ASN A 197 6.95 -9.08 2.41
CA ASN A 197 5.82 -8.18 2.58
C ASN A 197 4.88 -8.23 1.38
N SER A 198 3.57 -8.33 1.61
CA SER A 198 2.61 -8.43 0.52
C SER A 198 2.28 -7.07 -0.12
N MET A 199 2.54 -6.93 -1.43
CA MET A 199 2.08 -5.78 -2.23
C MET A 199 0.57 -5.54 -2.08
N ILE A 200 -0.23 -6.60 -2.12
CA ILE A 200 -1.70 -6.46 -2.09
C ILE A 200 -2.16 -5.95 -0.73
N VAL A 201 -1.60 -6.47 0.36
CA VAL A 201 -1.94 -6.02 1.71
C VAL A 201 -1.48 -4.58 1.91
N LEU A 202 -0.27 -4.24 1.43
CA LEU A 202 0.23 -2.86 1.50
C LEU A 202 -0.66 -1.89 0.72
N ILE A 203 -1.15 -2.22 -0.48
CA ILE A 203 -2.08 -1.33 -1.20
C ILE A 203 -3.34 -1.05 -0.38
N HIS A 204 -3.92 -2.07 0.28
CA HIS A 204 -5.10 -1.86 1.10
C HIS A 204 -4.80 -1.02 2.34
N GLN A 205 -3.69 -1.28 3.03
CA GLN A 205 -3.30 -0.53 4.22
C GLN A 205 -2.90 0.90 3.89
N HIS A 206 -1.94 1.07 2.97
CA HIS A 206 -1.27 2.33 2.68
C HIS A 206 -2.09 3.20 1.73
N VAL A 207 -2.49 2.66 0.57
CA VAL A 207 -3.11 3.46 -0.49
C VAL A 207 -4.61 3.64 -0.27
N LEU A 208 -5.34 2.55 0.02
CA LEU A 208 -6.79 2.60 0.29
C LEU A 208 -7.13 3.01 1.73
N GLY A 209 -6.17 2.94 2.65
CA GLY A 209 -6.33 3.29 4.05
C GLY A 209 -5.62 4.60 4.39
N HIS A 210 -4.34 4.48 4.73
CA HIS A 210 -3.53 5.56 5.30
C HIS A 210 -3.52 6.83 4.45
N HIS A 211 -3.33 6.78 3.13
CA HIS A 211 -3.30 7.97 2.28
C HIS A 211 -4.66 8.65 2.11
N GLN A 212 -5.75 7.90 2.24
CA GLN A 212 -7.11 8.47 2.19
C GLN A 212 -7.51 9.08 3.54
N TYR A 213 -7.03 8.50 4.64
CA TYR A 213 -7.51 8.77 5.99
C TYR A 213 -6.40 9.13 6.97
N THR A 214 -5.28 9.69 6.51
CA THR A 214 -4.06 9.89 7.30
C THR A 214 -4.35 10.52 8.66
N ASN A 215 -3.98 9.83 9.74
CA ASN A 215 -4.18 10.25 11.13
C ASN A 215 -5.64 10.47 11.56
N ILE A 216 -6.63 9.95 10.82
CA ILE A 216 -8.03 9.98 11.21
C ILE A 216 -8.36 8.76 12.06
N ASP A 217 -8.62 8.99 13.35
CA ASP A 217 -8.95 7.93 14.29
C ASP A 217 -10.23 7.20 13.87
N GLY A 218 -10.19 5.87 13.91
CA GLY A 218 -11.27 5.03 13.41
C GLY A 218 -11.34 4.89 11.88
N ALA A 219 -10.41 5.44 11.10
CA ALA A 219 -10.38 5.22 9.64
C ALA A 219 -8.99 4.80 9.14
N ASP A 220 -7.93 5.42 9.64
CA ASP A 220 -6.55 5.07 9.28
C ASP A 220 -6.11 3.74 9.92
N PRO A 221 -5.78 2.69 9.13
CA PRO A 221 -5.32 1.42 9.67
C PRO A 221 -3.99 1.51 10.42
N ASP A 222 -3.17 2.55 10.22
CA ASP A 222 -1.82 2.65 10.80
C ASP A 222 -1.80 3.14 12.26
N ILE A 223 -2.89 3.78 12.71
CA ILE A 223 -3.02 4.31 14.08
C ILE A 223 -4.04 3.55 14.95
N VAL A 224 -4.49 2.39 14.47
CA VAL A 224 -5.44 1.54 15.19
C VAL A 224 -4.75 0.94 16.39
N THR A 225 -5.29 1.30 17.54
CA THR A 225 -4.77 1.00 18.86
C THR A 225 -5.93 0.93 19.84
N ASP A 226 -5.79 0.06 20.84
CA ASP A 226 -6.67 0.04 22.00
C ASP A 226 -6.58 1.37 22.77
N THR A 227 -7.46 1.54 23.76
CA THR A 227 -7.43 2.70 24.66
C THR A 227 -6.07 2.88 25.34
N VAL A 228 -5.33 1.78 25.53
CA VAL A 228 -3.99 1.73 26.10
C VAL A 228 -3.11 0.89 25.19
N ASP A 229 -2.07 1.49 24.60
CA ASP A 229 -1.09 0.81 23.74
C ASP A 229 0.32 1.00 24.31
N ILE A 230 1.31 0.28 23.79
CA ILE A 230 2.72 0.51 24.13
C ILE A 230 3.20 1.87 23.60
N ARG A 231 2.62 2.39 22.52
CA ARG A 231 2.88 3.71 21.94
C ARG A 231 1.67 4.63 22.15
N ARG A 232 1.94 5.91 22.38
CA ARG A 232 0.98 7.00 22.18
C ARG A 232 1.19 7.58 20.79
N ILE A 233 0.21 7.36 19.91
CA ILE A 233 0.23 7.82 18.51
C ILE A 233 -1.00 8.66 18.15
N LYS A 234 -2.00 8.73 19.04
CA LYS A 234 -3.19 9.57 18.85
C LYS A 234 -3.66 10.18 20.18
N TRP A 235 -4.38 11.30 20.07
CA TRP A 235 -4.84 12.07 21.22
C TRP A 235 -5.93 11.36 22.03
N SER A 236 -6.71 10.48 21.41
CA SER A 236 -7.80 9.72 22.03
C SER A 236 -7.34 8.59 22.96
N GLN A 237 -6.05 8.22 22.92
CA GLN A 237 -5.51 7.19 23.83
C GLN A 237 -5.45 7.71 25.27
N ARG A 238 -5.76 6.83 26.22
CA ARG A 238 -5.57 7.10 27.64
C ARG A 238 -4.08 7.33 27.90
N TRP A 239 -3.76 8.44 28.55
CA TRP A 239 -2.38 8.76 28.90
C TRP A 239 -1.83 7.77 29.94
N MET A 240 -0.58 7.34 29.74
CA MET A 240 0.16 6.43 30.61
C MET A 240 1.56 6.99 30.90
N PRO A 241 2.10 6.84 32.13
CA PRO A 241 3.43 7.36 32.49
C PRO A 241 4.56 6.92 31.56
N ARG A 242 4.49 5.69 31.01
CA ARG A 242 5.51 5.17 30.07
C ARG A 242 5.72 6.06 28.85
N TYR A 243 4.71 6.80 28.40
CA TYR A 243 4.83 7.65 27.21
C TYR A 243 5.83 8.80 27.38
N LEU A 244 6.22 9.15 28.62
CA LEU A 244 7.33 10.08 28.87
C LEU A 244 8.63 9.60 28.22
N TYR A 245 8.84 8.28 28.18
CA TYR A 245 10.06 7.65 27.66
C TYR A 245 9.90 7.08 26.25
N GLN A 246 8.78 7.37 25.58
CA GLN A 246 8.48 6.86 24.23
C GLN A 246 9.55 7.19 23.21
N HIS A 247 10.15 8.39 23.29
CA HIS A 247 11.26 8.79 22.42
C HIS A 247 12.50 7.89 22.55
N ILE A 248 12.61 7.12 23.65
CA ILE A 248 13.71 6.17 23.89
C ILE A 248 13.33 4.79 23.34
N TYR A 249 12.19 4.22 23.73
CA TYR A 249 11.89 2.81 23.41
C TYR A 249 11.19 2.61 22.06
N VAL A 250 10.47 3.61 21.54
CA VAL A 250 9.72 3.44 20.28
C VAL A 250 10.63 3.27 19.06
N PRO A 251 11.77 3.96 18.92
CA PRO A 251 12.72 3.66 17.85
C PRO A 251 13.07 2.16 17.78
N PHE A 252 13.38 1.52 18.92
CA PHE A 252 13.67 0.08 18.99
C PHE A 252 12.45 -0.79 18.70
N LEU A 253 11.25 -0.35 19.09
CA LEU A 253 10.01 -1.06 18.76
C LEU A 253 9.72 -1.04 17.25
N TYR A 254 10.03 0.06 16.57
CA TYR A 254 9.86 0.19 15.12
C TYR A 254 10.82 -0.69 14.34
N CYS A 255 11.94 -1.08 14.92
CA CYS A 255 12.83 -2.06 14.33
C CYS A 255 12.06 -3.41 14.11
N ALA A 256 11.06 -3.75 14.92
CA ALA A 256 10.23 -4.96 14.71
C ALA A 256 9.10 -4.80 13.66
N LEU A 257 9.04 -3.68 12.92
CA LEU A 257 7.94 -3.38 12.01
C LEU A 257 7.91 -4.32 10.79
N GLY A 258 9.05 -4.67 10.20
CA GLY A 258 9.15 -5.65 9.12
C GLY A 258 8.54 -7.00 9.52
N THR A 259 8.92 -7.53 10.68
CA THR A 259 8.33 -8.77 11.21
C THR A 259 6.81 -8.63 11.46
N LYS A 260 6.37 -7.53 12.10
CA LYS A 260 4.95 -7.29 12.36
C LYS A 260 4.12 -7.27 11.07
N THR A 261 4.61 -6.61 10.03
CA THR A 261 3.90 -6.48 8.75
C THR A 261 3.78 -7.83 8.04
N ARG A 262 4.83 -8.66 8.03
CA ARG A 262 4.81 -10.02 7.44
C ARG A 262 3.77 -10.92 8.10
N VAL A 263 3.62 -10.85 9.43
CA VAL A 263 2.61 -11.59 10.20
C VAL A 263 1.23 -11.03 9.94
N GLN A 264 1.10 -9.69 9.95
CA GLN A 264 -0.16 -9.01 9.68
C GLN A 264 -0.73 -9.38 8.30
N ASP A 265 0.11 -9.56 7.28
CA ASP A 265 -0.34 -9.99 5.96
C ASP A 265 -1.21 -11.24 6.04
N LEU A 266 -0.77 -12.25 6.79
CA LEU A 266 -1.51 -13.51 6.93
C LEU A 266 -2.85 -13.29 7.62
N TYR A 267 -2.86 -12.47 8.67
CA TYR A 267 -4.08 -12.12 9.38
C TYR A 267 -5.07 -11.38 8.46
N VAL A 268 -4.62 -10.36 7.72
CA VAL A 268 -5.46 -9.56 6.83
C VAL A 268 -6.00 -10.38 5.67
N LEU A 269 -5.23 -11.32 5.14
CA LEU A 269 -5.70 -12.23 4.08
C LEU A 269 -6.77 -13.20 4.59
N TYR A 270 -6.64 -13.66 5.84
CA TYR A 270 -7.61 -14.51 6.50
C TYR A 270 -8.90 -13.75 6.85
N SER A 271 -8.79 -12.63 7.56
CA SER A 271 -9.92 -11.81 8.01
C SER A 271 -10.60 -11.05 6.87
N ARG A 272 -9.89 -10.85 5.75
CA ARG A 272 -10.26 -9.96 4.63
C ARG A 272 -10.52 -8.52 5.07
N GLN A 273 -9.82 -8.08 6.10
CA GLN A 273 -10.00 -6.76 6.66
C GLN A 273 -8.73 -6.32 7.40
N ASN A 274 -8.30 -5.08 7.13
CA ASN A 274 -7.27 -4.41 7.90
C ASN A 274 -7.89 -3.23 8.64
N ALA A 275 -8.14 -3.41 9.93
CA ALA A 275 -8.96 -2.51 10.73
C ALA A 275 -10.31 -2.19 10.06
N ASN A 276 -10.56 -0.95 9.62
CA ASN A 276 -11.81 -0.58 8.97
C ASN A 276 -11.72 -0.63 7.43
N ILE A 277 -10.56 -1.00 6.89
CA ILE A 277 -10.37 -1.15 5.45
C ILE A 277 -10.64 -2.59 5.06
N ARG A 278 -11.75 -2.83 4.37
CA ARG A 278 -12.05 -4.15 3.78
C ARG A 278 -10.97 -4.56 2.77
N VAL A 279 -10.82 -5.85 2.51
CA VAL A 279 -9.99 -6.39 1.43
C VAL A 279 -10.88 -7.13 0.44
N ASN A 280 -10.85 -6.72 -0.82
CA ASN A 280 -11.64 -7.38 -1.86
C ASN A 280 -11.12 -8.81 -2.09
N ARG A 281 -11.99 -9.72 -2.56
CA ARG A 281 -11.62 -11.11 -2.81
C ARG A 281 -10.46 -11.17 -3.81
N LEU A 282 -9.39 -11.86 -3.42
CA LEU A 282 -8.23 -12.05 -4.28
C LEU A 282 -8.43 -13.25 -5.21
N THR A 283 -7.78 -13.20 -6.37
CA THR A 283 -7.72 -14.32 -7.31
C THR A 283 -6.76 -15.40 -6.81
N ASN A 284 -6.89 -16.63 -7.32
CA ASN A 284 -5.96 -17.71 -7.00
C ASN A 284 -4.52 -17.36 -7.39
N THR A 285 -4.31 -16.64 -8.49
CA THR A 285 -2.99 -16.15 -8.91
C THR A 285 -2.41 -15.16 -7.91
N GLN A 286 -3.23 -14.24 -7.39
CA GLN A 286 -2.79 -13.28 -6.39
C GLN A 286 -2.42 -13.97 -5.08
N LEU A 287 -3.25 -14.92 -4.61
CA LEU A 287 -2.95 -15.71 -3.42
C LEU A 287 -1.67 -16.53 -3.61
N PHE A 288 -1.51 -17.17 -4.78
CA PHE A 288 -0.30 -17.91 -5.12
C PHE A 288 0.94 -17.03 -5.02
N VAL A 289 0.93 -15.83 -5.61
CA VAL A 289 2.08 -14.89 -5.55
C VAL A 289 2.43 -14.55 -4.10
N VAL A 290 1.44 -14.26 -3.25
CA VAL A 290 1.69 -13.93 -1.85
C VAL A 290 2.30 -15.11 -1.08
N PHE A 291 1.72 -16.31 -1.20
CA PHE A 291 2.22 -17.48 -0.48
C PHE A 291 3.55 -17.99 -1.01
N ALA A 292 3.74 -17.97 -2.34
CA ALA A 292 5.03 -18.28 -2.96
C ALA A 292 6.10 -17.27 -2.51
N GLY A 293 5.76 -15.98 -2.49
CA GLY A 293 6.64 -14.92 -1.99
C GLY A 293 7.09 -15.17 -0.56
N LYS A 294 6.15 -15.43 0.37
CA LYS A 294 6.47 -15.75 1.76
C LYS A 294 7.34 -16.99 1.90
N LEU A 295 7.05 -18.06 1.16
CA LEU A 295 7.88 -19.26 1.15
C LEU A 295 9.29 -18.98 0.63
N THR A 296 9.41 -18.26 -0.48
CA THR A 296 10.71 -17.87 -1.05
C THR A 296 11.48 -16.98 -0.09
N HIS A 297 10.83 -16.02 0.56
CA HIS A 297 11.46 -15.18 1.57
C HIS A 297 12.00 -16.04 2.73
N CYS A 298 11.21 -16.97 3.28
CA CYS A 298 11.70 -17.87 4.34
C CYS A 298 12.89 -18.73 3.89
N ILE A 299 12.86 -19.24 2.65
CA ILE A 299 13.96 -20.03 2.08
C ILE A 299 15.22 -19.16 1.95
N TYR A 300 15.11 -18.03 1.25
CA TYR A 300 16.20 -17.09 1.03
C TYR A 300 16.76 -16.58 2.36
N ARG A 301 15.91 -16.29 3.33
CA ARG A 301 16.29 -15.61 4.56
C ARG A 301 16.89 -16.52 5.61
N PHE A 302 16.37 -17.74 5.75
CA PHE A 302 16.77 -18.65 6.83
C PHE A 302 17.39 -19.95 6.33
N LEU A 303 16.80 -20.58 5.31
CA LEU A 303 17.29 -21.86 4.82
C LEU A 303 18.64 -21.71 4.10
N VAL A 304 18.77 -20.74 3.19
CA VAL A 304 20.02 -20.55 2.44
C VAL A 304 21.19 -20.29 3.39
N PRO A 305 21.13 -19.33 4.33
CA PRO A 305 22.26 -19.12 5.24
C PRO A 305 22.54 -20.35 6.12
N TRP A 306 21.50 -21.08 6.56
CA TRP A 306 21.69 -22.31 7.34
C TRP A 306 22.47 -23.40 6.59
N LEU A 307 22.44 -23.43 5.26
CA LEU A 307 23.26 -24.35 4.46
C LEU A 307 24.76 -24.02 4.51
N PHE A 308 25.13 -22.78 4.85
CA PHE A 308 26.51 -22.30 4.83
C PHE A 308 27.06 -21.95 6.22
N MET A 309 26.21 -21.88 7.25
CA MET A 309 26.64 -21.61 8.62
C MET A 309 25.80 -22.37 9.65
N PRO A 310 26.37 -22.68 10.84
CA PRO A 310 25.65 -23.36 11.91
C PRO A 310 24.39 -22.61 12.32
N TRP A 311 23.36 -23.33 12.78
CA TRP A 311 22.11 -22.73 13.26
C TRP A 311 22.34 -21.67 14.36
N THR A 312 23.34 -21.88 15.24
CA THR A 312 23.73 -20.93 16.28
C THR A 312 24.19 -19.58 15.74
N SER A 313 24.66 -19.54 14.49
CA SER A 313 25.17 -18.34 13.81
C SER A 313 24.08 -17.58 13.04
N LEU A 314 22.82 -18.04 13.04
CA LEU A 314 21.70 -17.35 12.38
C LEU A 314 21.21 -16.11 13.13
N SER A 315 21.72 -15.84 14.34
CA SER A 315 21.26 -14.70 15.15
C SER A 315 21.27 -13.34 14.43
N PRO A 316 22.23 -13.00 13.53
CA PRO A 316 22.21 -11.75 12.78
C PRO A 316 21.00 -11.63 11.84
N TYR A 317 20.53 -12.76 11.29
CA TYR A 317 19.37 -12.80 10.38
C TYR A 317 18.08 -12.52 11.15
N PHE A 318 17.89 -13.16 12.30
CA PHE A 318 16.75 -12.84 13.16
C PHE A 318 16.81 -11.39 13.68
N LYS A 319 18.01 -10.88 13.99
CA LYS A 319 18.19 -9.51 14.48
C LYS A 319 17.91 -8.46 13.41
N SER A 320 18.35 -8.65 12.17
CA SER A 320 18.06 -7.65 11.14
C SER A 320 16.63 -7.71 10.60
N ASP A 321 15.89 -8.80 10.80
CA ASP A 321 14.42 -8.85 10.62
C ASP A 321 13.65 -8.09 11.72
N ILE A 322 14.35 -7.79 12.82
CA ILE A 322 13.91 -6.85 13.85
C ILE A 322 14.59 -5.50 13.61
N ILE A 323 15.23 -5.20 12.48
CA ILE A 323 15.76 -3.86 12.20
C ILE A 323 15.18 -3.27 10.89
N ASP A 324 14.55 -4.11 10.07
CA ASP A 324 13.97 -3.76 8.77
C ASP A 324 12.51 -3.26 8.82
#